data_AF-A0A031JU31-F1
#
_entry.id   AF-A0A031JU31-F1
#
_cell.length_a   1.000
_cell.length_b   1.000
_cell.length_c   1.000
_cell.angle_alpha   90.00
_cell.angle_beta   90.00
_cell.angle_gamma   90.00
#
_symmetry.space_group_name_H-M   'P 1'
#
loop_
_entity.id
_entity.type
_entity.pdbx_description
1 polymer ?
#
loop_
_entity_poly.entity_id
_entity_poly.type
_entity_poly.pdbx_seq_one_letter_code
_entity_poly.pdbx_strand_id
1 'polypeptide(L)' 'MIRLAENAPVLTRREAEVVRLVADGYSAKEAALNLKIAPCTVERHIENVRLKTRARNRAHMIAHVVFGGLI' A
#
# COMPACT_ATOMS: atom_id res chain seq x y z
N MET A 1 4.17 -25.33 7.43
CA MET A 1 3.08 -24.38 7.10
C MET A 1 3.23 -23.17 8.00
N ILE A 2 3.73 -22.03 7.50
CA ILE A 2 3.90 -20.82 8.31
C ILE A 2 2.57 -20.06 8.31
N ARG A 3 1.89 -19.99 9.47
CA ARG A 3 0.75 -19.08 9.69
C ARG A 3 1.30 -17.66 9.81
N LEU A 4 1.01 -16.79 8.83
CA LEU A 4 1.36 -15.36 8.87
C LEU A 4 0.18 -14.45 9.28
N ALA A 5 -1.00 -14.99 9.60
CA ALA A 5 -2.24 -14.22 9.60
C ALA A 5 -2.92 -14.04 10.97
N GLU A 6 -2.16 -13.79 12.05
CA GLU A 6 -2.78 -13.31 13.32
C GLU A 6 -2.61 -11.80 13.55
N ASN A 7 -1.86 -11.08 12.69
CA ASN A 7 -1.70 -9.62 12.76
C ASN A 7 -1.59 -8.99 11.35
N ALA A 8 -2.48 -9.36 10.43
CA ALA A 8 -2.52 -8.70 9.13
C ALA A 8 -2.88 -7.22 9.32
N PRO A 9 -2.08 -6.27 8.78
CA PRO A 9 -2.37 -4.85 8.94
C PRO A 9 -3.71 -4.50 8.28
N VAL A 10 -4.63 -3.92 9.05
CA VAL A 10 -5.92 -3.48 8.53
C VAL A 10 -5.71 -2.19 7.73
N LEU A 11 -5.72 -2.32 6.41
CA LEU A 11 -5.71 -1.19 5.50
C LEU A 11 -7.12 -0.62 5.37
N THR A 12 -7.22 0.70 5.37
CA THR A 12 -8.44 1.38 4.97
C THR A 12 -8.68 1.17 3.48
N ARG A 13 -9.93 1.36 3.03
CA ARG A 13 -10.28 1.25 1.62
C ARG A 13 -9.38 2.09 0.71
N ARG A 14 -9.11 3.35 1.08
CA ARG A 14 -8.26 4.25 0.28
C ARG A 14 -6.81 3.84 0.26
N GLU A 15 -6.29 3.34 1.37
CA GLU A 15 -4.94 2.78 1.42
C GLU A 15 -4.81 1.56 0.52
N ALA A 16 -5.78 0.64 0.53
CA ALA A 16 -5.76 -0.52 -0.35
C ALA A 16 -5.87 -0.15 -1.84
N GLU A 17 -6.69 0.84 -2.19
CA GLU A 17 -6.78 1.38 -3.56
C GLU A 17 -5.45 1.98 -4.03
N VAL A 18 -4.82 2.81 -3.19
CA VAL A 18 -3.50 3.41 -3.49
C VAL A 18 -2.44 2.33 -3.69
N VAL A 19 -2.38 1.35 -2.79
CA VAL A 19 -1.36 0.31 -2.80
C VAL A 19 -1.49 -0.61 -4.00
N ARG A 20 -2.72 -0.92 -4.45
CA ARG A 20 -2.96 -1.66 -5.69
C ARG A 20 -2.37 -0.94 -6.90
N LEU A 21 -2.68 0.34 -7.08
CA LEU A 21 -2.12 1.14 -8.17
C LEU A 21 -0.58 1.18 -8.11
N VAL A 22 0.00 1.31 -6.91
CA VAL A 22 1.45 1.27 -6.78
C VAL A 22 2.04 -0.10 -7.11
N ALA A 23 1.37 -1.19 -6.73
CA ALA A 23 1.79 -2.54 -7.06
C ALA A 23 1.73 -2.81 -8.57
N ASP A 24 0.76 -2.21 -9.26
CA ASP A 24 0.62 -2.24 -10.72
C ASP A 24 1.66 -1.36 -11.45
N GLY A 25 2.53 -0.65 -10.71
CA GLY A 25 3.62 0.14 -11.26
C GLY A 25 3.35 1.64 -11.41
N TYR A 26 2.17 2.13 -11.01
CA TYR A 26 1.86 3.55 -11.09
C TYR A 26 2.69 4.39 -10.11
N SER A 27 3.16 5.54 -10.59
CA SER A 27 3.74 6.59 -9.74
C SER A 27 2.68 7.22 -8.83
N ALA A 28 3.10 7.93 -7.79
CA ALA A 28 2.17 8.64 -6.90
C ALA A 28 1.34 9.70 -7.66
N LYS A 29 1.91 10.29 -8.72
CA LYS A 29 1.21 11.24 -9.59
C LYS A 29 0.14 10.55 -10.44
N GLU A 30 0.46 9.42 -11.06
CA GLU A 30 -0.52 8.69 -11.88
C GLU A 30 -1.62 8.08 -11.02
N ALA A 31 -1.28 7.52 -9.85
CA ALA A 31 -2.26 7.03 -8.90
C ALA A 31 -3.18 8.16 -8.41
N ALA A 32 -2.64 9.37 -8.17
CA ALA A 32 -3.41 10.54 -7.80
C ALA A 32 -4.41 10.95 -8.89
N LEU A 33 -4.01 10.91 -10.17
CA LEU A 33 -4.89 11.16 -11.30
C LEU A 33 -6.04 10.14 -11.37
N ASN A 34 -5.72 8.84 -11.21
CA ASN A 34 -6.71 7.77 -11.20
C ASN A 34 -7.71 7.91 -10.05
N LEU A 35 -7.24 8.29 -8.86
CA LEU A 35 -8.06 8.42 -7.65
C LEU A 35 -8.71 9.80 -7.50
N LYS A 36 -8.42 10.75 -8.39
CA LYS A 36 -8.90 12.15 -8.37
C LYS A 36 -8.59 12.87 -7.04
N ILE A 37 -7.36 12.71 -6.54
CA ILE A 37 -6.85 13.36 -5.31
C ILE A 37 -5.48 13.99 -5.56
N ALA A 38 -4.97 14.76 -4.60
CA ALA A 38 -3.64 15.35 -4.71
C ALA A 38 -2.51 14.30 -4.56
N PRO A 39 -1.39 14.42 -5.31
CA PRO A 39 -0.24 13.52 -5.18
C PRO A 39 0.30 13.40 -3.75
N CYS A 40 0.36 14.51 -3.00
CA CYS A 40 0.77 14.51 -1.60
C CYS A 40 -0.15 13.65 -0.69
N THR A 41 -1.43 13.51 -1.06
CA THR A 41 -2.37 12.64 -0.33
C THR A 41 -2.09 11.17 -0.62
N VAL A 42 -1.75 10.82 -1.86
CA VAL A 42 -1.31 9.47 -2.23
C VAL A 42 -0.02 9.11 -1.50
N GLU A 43 0.97 10.01 -1.45
CA GLU A 43 2.22 9.80 -0.72
C GLU A 43 1.96 9.56 0.78
N ARG A 44 1.05 10.32 1.38
CA ARG A 44 0.63 10.10 2.77
C ARG A 44 -0.03 8.74 2.97
N HIS A 45 -0.87 8.29 2.04
CA HIS A 45 -1.45 6.93 2.10
C HIS A 45 -0.38 5.84 1.98
N ILE A 46 0.60 6.01 1.08
CA ILE A 46 1.73 5.08 0.95
C ILE A 46 2.52 5.02 2.26
N GLU A 47 2.81 6.16 2.88
CA GLU A 47 3.54 6.20 4.15
C GLU A 47 2.76 5.55 5.29
N ASN A 48 1.45 5.81 5.38
CA ASN A 48 0.60 5.16 6.38
C ASN A 48 0.58 3.63 6.21
N VAL A 49 0.50 3.14 4.97
CA VAL A 49 0.57 1.70 4.68
C VAL A 49 1.93 1.14 5.09
N ARG A 50 3.02 1.84 4.75
CA ARG A 50 4.39 1.43 5.10
C ARG A 50 4.54 1.29 6.61
N LEU A 51 4.00 2.24 7.38
CA LEU A 51 4.01 2.20 8.84
C LEU A 51 3.15 1.04 9.39
N LYS A 52 1.94 0.86 8.87
CA LYS A 52 1.03 -0.24 9.27
C LYS A 52 1.63 -1.62 8.99
N THR A 53 2.28 -1.78 7.84
CA THR A 53 2.97 -3.01 7.43
C THR A 53 4.35 -3.17 8.07
N ARG A 54 4.82 -2.17 8.84
CA ARG A 54 6.18 -2.11 9.42
C ARG A 54 7.27 -2.31 8.38
N ALA A 55 7.02 -1.86 7.16
CA ALA A 55 7.93 -2.05 6.06
C ALA A 55 9.10 -1.06 6.11
N ARG A 56 10.31 -1.55 5.81
CA ARG A 56 11.54 -0.74 5.83
C ARG A 56 11.58 0.29 4.70
N ASN A 57 10.99 -0.02 3.56
CA ASN A 57 10.92 0.86 2.40
C ASN A 57 9.69 0.51 1.53
N ARG A 58 9.48 1.28 0.46
CA ARG A 58 8.33 1.09 -0.45
C ARG A 58 8.33 -0.27 -1.14
N ALA A 59 9.48 -0.76 -1.60
CA ALA A 59 9.56 -2.07 -2.24
C ALA A 59 9.23 -3.21 -1.26
N HIS A 60 9.75 -3.14 -0.04
CA HIS A 60 9.43 -4.06 1.04
C HIS A 60 7.94 -4.01 1.41
N MET A 61 7.33 -2.83 1.40
CA MET A 61 5.90 -2.66 1.61
C MET A 61 5.10 -3.40 0.53
N ILE A 62 5.43 -3.19 -0.76
CA ILE A 62 4.75 -3.86 -1.88
C ILE A 62 4.92 -5.38 -1.82
N ALA A 63 6.11 -5.88 -1.50
CA ALA A 63 6.30 -7.31 -1.27
C ALA A 63 5.41 -7.83 -0.13
N HIS A 64 5.34 -7.11 0.99
CA HIS A 64 4.50 -7.51 2.13
C HIS A 64 3.01 -7.55 1.81
N VAL A 65 2.47 -6.55 1.11
CA VAL A 65 1.04 -6.54 0.76
C VAL A 65 0.69 -7.60 -0.29
N VAL A 66 1.55 -7.83 -1.29
CA VAL A 66 1.33 -8.86 -2.33
C VAL A 66 1.43 -10.27 -1.74
N PHE A 67 2.53 -10.60 -1.06
CA PHE A 67 2.71 -11.94 -0.50
C PHE A 67 1.84 -12.21 0.74
N GLY A 68 1.41 -11.16 1.43
CA GLY A 68 0.50 -11.25 2.57
C GLY A 68 -0.98 -11.41 2.19
N GLY A 69 -1.34 -11.38 0.90
CA GLY A 69 -2.72 -11.47 0.43
C GLY A 69 -3.59 -10.28 0.83
N LEU A 70 -2.98 -9.11 1.03
CA LEU A 70 -3.67 -7.87 1.42
C LEU A 70 -4.26 -7.13 0.20
N ILE A 71 -3.81 -7.47 -1.02
CA ILE A 71 -4.31 -6.96 -2.29
C ILE A 71 -4.46 -8.07 -3.32
#